data_AF-A0A950ASH5-F1
#
_entry.id   AF-A0A950ASH5-F1
#
_cell.length_a   1.000
_cell.length_b   1.000
_cell.length_c   1.000
_cell.angle_alpha   90.00
_cell.angle_beta   90.00
_cell.angle_gamma   90.00
#
_symmetry.space_group_name_H-M   'P 1'
#
loop_
_entity.id
_entity.type
_entity.pdbx_description
1 polymer ?
#
loop_
_entity_poly.entity_id
_entity_poly.type
_entity_poly.pdbx_seq_one_letter_code
_entity_poly.pdbx_strand_id
1 'polypeptide(L)' 'HSLIIQPGTLPDELEVVARTDQGEIMGVRHKSYPLEGVQYHPESFLTLAGIQLLRNFIGR' A
#
# COMPACT_ATOMS: atom_id res chain seq x y z
N HIS A 1 10.74 -5.59 -4.69
CA HIS A 1 11.47 -5.47 -3.41
C HIS A 1 11.82 -6.86 -2.88
N SER A 2 12.83 -6.98 -2.01
CA SER A 2 13.31 -8.27 -1.47
C SER A 2 12.75 -8.64 -0.09
N LEU A 3 12.02 -7.73 0.56
CA LEU A 3 11.40 -7.93 1.86
C LEU A 3 9.91 -7.61 1.77
N ILE A 4 9.11 -8.29 2.59
CA ILE A 4 7.66 -8.10 2.71
C ILE A 4 7.27 -8.02 4.19
N ILE A 5 6.16 -7.36 4.48
CA ILE A 5 5.61 -7.33 5.83
C ILE A 5 5.05 -8.71 6.18
N GLN A 6 5.46 -9.25 7.34
CA GLN A 6 4.94 -10.52 7.84
C GLN A 6 3.47 -10.36 8.28
N PRO A 7 2.55 -11.21 7.78
CA PRO A 7 1.16 -11.18 8.24
C PRO A 7 1.05 -11.43 9.75
N GLY A 8 0.18 -10.65 10.42
CA GLY A 8 -0.04 -10.76 11.87
C GLY A 8 0.94 -9.97 12.73
N THR A 9 1.94 -9.30 12.13
CA THR A 9 2.88 -8.43 12.87
C THR A 9 2.58 -6.94 12.69
N LEU A 10 1.45 -6.59 12.07
CA LEU A 10 1.02 -5.20 11.95
C LEU A 10 0.55 -4.68 13.31
N PRO A 11 0.92 -3.43 13.68
CA PRO A 11 0.32 -2.77 14.82
C PRO A 11 -1.17 -2.47 14.56
N ASP A 12 -1.96 -2.42 15.64
CA ASP A 12 -3.42 -2.22 15.56
C ASP A 12 -3.85 -0.89 14.96
N GLU A 13 -2.96 0.09 14.87
CA GLU A 13 -3.22 1.39 14.24
C GLU A 13 -3.22 1.33 12.70
N LEU A 14 -2.69 0.25 12.12
CA LEU A 14 -2.63 0.02 10.68
C LEU A 14 -3.64 -1.07 10.27
N GLU A 15 -4.22 -0.90 9.09
CA GLU A 15 -5.05 -1.91 8.42
C GLU A 15 -4.48 -2.27 7.04
N VAL A 16 -4.66 -3.52 6.62
CA VAL A 16 -4.23 -3.98 5.29
C VAL A 16 -5.28 -3.61 4.27
N VAL A 17 -4.90 -2.86 3.24
CA VAL A 17 -5.81 -2.37 2.18
C VAL A 17 -5.55 -2.98 0.81
N ALA A 18 -4.41 -3.66 0.62
CA ALA A 18 -4.09 -4.37 -0.61
C ALA A 18 -3.27 -5.63 -0.34
N ARG A 19 -3.56 -6.70 -1.08
CA ARG A 19 -2.85 -7.98 -1.03
C ARG A 19 -2.65 -8.56 -2.43
N THR A 20 -1.64 -9.42 -2.59
CA THR A 20 -1.53 -10.30 -3.77
C THR A 20 -2.44 -11.53 -3.60
N ASP A 21 -2.62 -12.31 -4.68
CA ASP A 21 -3.37 -13.57 -4.66
C ASP A 21 -2.75 -14.62 -3.73
N GLN A 22 -1.44 -14.49 -3.45
CA GLN A 22 -0.71 -15.32 -2.49
C GLN A 22 -0.79 -14.79 -1.05
N GLY A 23 -1.52 -13.70 -0.83
CA GLY A 23 -1.80 -13.12 0.49
C GLY A 23 -0.74 -12.16 1.01
N GLU A 24 0.28 -11.84 0.21
CA GLU A 24 1.34 -10.89 0.58
C GLU A 24 0.77 -9.48 0.73
N ILE A 25 1.21 -8.74 1.74
CA ILE A 25 0.71 -7.39 2.02
C ILE A 25 1.33 -6.40 1.04
N MET A 26 0.50 -5.75 0.23
CA MET A 26 0.93 -4.78 -0.79
C MET A 26 0.58 -3.33 -0.44
N GLY A 27 -0.30 -3.11 0.54
CA GLY A 27 -0.67 -1.78 0.97
C GLY A 27 -1.29 -1.77 2.37
N VAL A 28 -0.98 -0.73 3.12
CA VAL A 28 -1.45 -0.49 4.48
C VAL A 28 -1.93 0.94 4.64
N ARG A 29 -2.90 1.15 5.54
CA ARG A 29 -3.46 2.46 5.89
C ARG A 29 -3.43 2.67 7.39
N HIS A 30 -3.18 3.88 7.84
CA HIS A 30 -3.44 4.27 9.23
C HIS A 30 -4.92 4.54 9.48
N LYS A 31 -5.50 3.94 10.53
CA LYS A 31 -6.94 4.03 10.82
C LYS A 31 -7.43 5.46 11.10
N SER A 32 -6.58 6.29 11.69
CA SER A 32 -6.94 7.66 12.13
C SER A 32 -6.30 8.80 11.33
N TYR A 33 -5.25 8.54 10.55
CA TYR A 33 -4.46 9.59 9.90
C TYR A 33 -4.47 9.36 8.39
N PRO A 34 -4.34 10.41 7.55
CA PRO A 34 -4.25 10.27 6.10
C PRO A 34 -2.87 9.75 5.67
N LEU A 35 -2.48 8.59 6.20
CA LEU A 35 -1.20 7.92 5.97
C LEU A 35 -1.46 6.56 5.31
N GLU A 36 -0.77 6.35 4.19
CA GLU A 36 -0.86 5.16 3.35
C GLU A 36 0.55 4.70 3.03
N GLY A 37 0.80 3.39 3.03
CA GLY A 37 2.03 2.78 2.56
C GLY A 37 1.72 1.75 1.49
N VAL A 38 2.48 1.75 0.39
CA VAL A 38 2.37 0.75 -0.69
C VAL A 38 3.72 0.06 -0.91
N GLN A 39 3.67 -1.24 -1.21
CA GLN A 39 4.87 -2.05 -1.43
C GLN A 39 5.32 -2.05 -2.89
N TYR A 40 4.47 -1.65 -3.83
CA TYR A 40 4.82 -1.53 -5.24
C TYR A 40 5.25 -0.10 -5.59
N HIS A 41 5.74 0.07 -6.82
CA HIS A 41 6.20 1.35 -7.35
C HIS A 41 5.12 2.01 -8.22
N PRO A 42 4.19 2.81 -7.64
CA PRO A 42 3.15 3.51 -8.42
C PRO A 42 3.74 4.53 -9.42
N GLU A 43 4.97 4.98 -9.21
CA GLU A 43 5.71 5.88 -10.07
C GLU A 43 6.26 5.21 -11.34
N SER A 44 6.35 3.88 -11.36
CA SER A 44 6.92 3.16 -12.50
C SER A 44 6.03 3.26 -13.74
N PHE A 45 6.65 3.47 -14.90
CA PHE A 45 5.95 3.69 -16.19
C PHE A 45 4.96 2.57 -16.56
N LEU A 46 5.25 1.32 -16.17
CA LEU A 46 4.42 0.17 -16.48
C LEU A 46 3.26 -0.05 -15.49
N THR A 47 3.17 0.75 -14.44
CA THR A 47 2.08 0.67 -13.47
C THR A 47 0.86 1.43 -14.01
N LEU A 48 -0.02 0.74 -14.75
CA LEU A 48 -1.18 1.35 -15.43
C LEU A 48 -2.07 2.19 -14.51
N ALA A 49 -2.26 1.75 -13.27
CA ALA A 49 -3.03 2.47 -12.25
C ALA A 49 -2.21 3.49 -11.43
N GLY A 50 -0.90 3.56 -11.66
CA GLY A 50 0.06 4.31 -10.84
C GLY A 50 -0.24 5.80 -10.77
N ILE A 51 -0.50 6.43 -11.93
CA ILE A 51 -0.86 7.84 -12.00
C ILE A 51 -2.15 8.15 -11.23
N GLN A 52 -3.15 7.25 -11.28
CA GLN A 52 -4.39 7.45 -10.54
C GLN A 52 -4.15 7.37 -9.03
N LEU A 53 -3.31 6.43 -8.58
CA LEU A 53 -2.96 6.31 -7.17
C LEU A 53 -2.23 7.54 -6.65
N LEU A 54 -1.29 8.08 -7.44
CA LEU A 54 -0.59 9.32 -7.11
C LEU A 54 -1.55 10.51 -7.02
N ARG A 55 -2.52 10.62 -7.94
CA ARG A 55 -3.56 11.67 -7.88
C ARG A 55 -4.42 11.54 -6.62
N ASN A 56 -4.83 10.32 -6.26
CA ASN A 56 -5.60 10.08 -5.04
C ASN A 56 -4.81 10.46 -3.78
N PHE A 57 -3.49 10.26 -3.80
CA PHE A 57 -2.63 10.63 -2.68
C PHE A 57 -2.45 12.15 -2.56
N ILE A 58 -2.21 12.86 -3.67
CA ILE A 58 -2.00 14.31 -3.67
C ILE A 58 -3.31 15.09 -3.47
N GLY A 59 -4.42 14.59 -4.00
CA GLY A 59 -5.73 15.26 -3.94
C GLY A 59 -6.48 15.07 -2.61
N ARG A 60 -5.82 14.53 -1.59
CA ARG A 60 -6.38 14.30 -0.25
C ARG A 60 -6.02 15.40 0.73
#